data_AF-A0A535G700-F1
#
_entry.id   AF-A0A535G700-F1
#
_cell.length_a   1.000
_cell.length_b   1.000
_cell.length_c   1.000
_cell.angle_alpha   90.00
_cell.angle_beta   90.00
_cell.angle_gamma   90.00
#
_symmetry.space_group_name_H-M   'P 1'
#
loop_
_entity.id
_entity.type
_entity.pdbx_description
1 polymer ?
#
loop_
_entity_poly.entity_id
_entity_poly.type
_entity_poly.pdbx_seq_one_letter_code
_entity_poly.pdbx_strand_id
1 'polypeptide(L)'
;GVVEQNTGARLQLGAPFPESTARVASVVELLRNAARTEVVPDIARSRWTKLMANLNNAIMTITGLPIGKALRHKGLARLAVATIREGVKTAQRGGHRLDQSGRARTFRLMALLPGRISAMVFAGRLAGSFPPDSVFGPSTLQSLRRGSTSELDYLNGEIVAVGERIGRLTPYNSGLLQQGRQVFATHRYLMPEELLREIRALN
;
A
#
# COMPACT_ATOMS: atom_id res chain seq x y z
N GLY A 1 10.21 -27.05 -5.21
CA GLY A 1 9.29 -26.15 -5.92
C GLY A 1 10.09 -25.21 -6.80
N VAL A 2 9.54 -24.77 -7.94
CA VAL A 2 10.17 -23.73 -8.78
C VAL A 2 9.81 -22.36 -8.21
N VAL A 3 10.80 -21.48 -8.05
CA VAL A 3 10.62 -20.09 -7.59
C VAL A 3 10.98 -19.16 -8.74
N GLU A 4 10.05 -18.26 -9.12
CA GLU A 4 10.24 -17.30 -10.21
C GLU A 4 10.55 -15.90 -9.64
N GLN A 5 11.70 -15.32 -10.01
CA GLN A 5 12.08 -13.97 -9.60
C GLN A 5 11.74 -12.94 -10.69
N ASN A 6 10.57 -12.33 -10.56
CA ASN A 6 10.02 -11.43 -11.59
C ASN A 6 10.31 -9.95 -11.35
N THR A 7 11.07 -9.61 -10.29
CA THR A 7 11.45 -8.22 -9.99
C THR A 7 12.88 -8.11 -9.47
N GLY A 8 13.61 -7.10 -9.95
CA GLY A 8 14.89 -6.67 -9.38
C GLY A 8 14.68 -5.68 -8.24
N ALA A 9 14.19 -6.16 -7.10
CA ALA A 9 13.93 -5.28 -5.95
C ALA A 9 15.23 -4.98 -5.18
N ARG A 10 15.39 -3.74 -4.71
CA ARG A 10 16.44 -3.36 -3.76
C ARG A 10 15.98 -3.66 -2.34
N LEU A 11 16.89 -4.14 -1.52
CA LEU A 11 16.69 -4.31 -0.09
C LEU A 11 17.16 -3.04 0.64
N GLN A 12 16.23 -2.29 1.20
CA GLN A 12 16.57 -1.11 2.01
C GLN A 12 16.90 -1.53 3.45
N LEU A 13 18.05 -1.08 3.95
CA LEU A 13 18.54 -1.37 5.30
C LEU A 13 18.77 -0.08 6.07
N GLY A 14 18.37 -0.05 7.33
CA GLY A 14 18.63 1.08 8.23
C GLY A 14 18.29 0.70 9.66
N ALA A 15 18.81 1.48 10.62
CA ALA A 15 18.58 1.20 12.03
C ALA A 15 17.16 1.64 12.43
N PRO A 16 16.31 0.73 12.95
CA PRO A 16 14.98 1.10 13.42
C PRO A 16 15.02 1.89 14.74
N PHE A 17 16.11 1.74 15.50
CA PHE A 17 16.35 2.40 16.78
C PHE A 17 17.81 2.87 16.87
N PRO A 18 18.11 3.96 17.61
CA PRO A 18 19.48 4.48 17.75
C PRO A 18 20.50 3.43 18.20
N GLU A 19 20.12 2.55 19.11
CA GLU A 19 20.97 1.49 19.69
C GLU A 19 21.34 0.42 18.64
N SER A 20 20.60 0.34 17.54
CA SER A 20 20.88 -0.61 16.45
C SER A 20 21.81 -0.05 15.38
N THR A 21 22.22 1.22 15.48
CA THR A 21 23.00 1.92 14.45
C THR A 21 24.33 1.23 14.15
N ALA A 22 25.05 0.82 15.19
CA ALA A 22 26.35 0.16 15.04
C ALA A 22 26.29 -1.17 14.26
N ARG A 23 25.13 -1.86 14.27
CA ARG A 23 24.96 -3.17 13.60
C ARG A 23 24.67 -3.05 12.11
N VAL A 24 24.25 -1.88 11.61
CA VAL A 24 23.81 -1.73 10.22
C VAL A 24 24.92 -2.11 9.24
N ALA A 25 26.16 -1.68 9.50
CA ALA A 25 27.31 -1.97 8.64
C ALA A 25 27.55 -3.48 8.47
N SER A 26 27.56 -4.23 9.58
CA SER A 26 27.74 -5.69 9.56
C SER A 26 26.62 -6.41 8.81
N VAL A 27 25.37 -5.96 8.96
CA VAL A 27 24.22 -6.52 8.23
C VAL A 27 24.34 -6.24 6.73
N VAL A 28 24.79 -5.03 6.34
CA VAL A 28 25.02 -4.68 4.94
C VAL A 28 26.12 -5.54 4.33
N GLU A 29 27.23 -5.74 5.04
CA GLU A 29 28.33 -6.58 4.60
C GLU A 29 27.89 -8.03 4.36
N LEU A 30 27.08 -8.58 5.26
CA LEU A 30 26.53 -9.92 5.14
C LEU A 30 25.62 -10.06 3.90
N LEU A 31 24.79 -9.05 3.62
CA LEU A 31 23.72 -9.15 2.63
C LEU A 31 24.09 -8.64 1.23
N ARG A 32 25.11 -7.78 1.09
CA ARG A 32 25.43 -7.09 -0.19
C ARG A 32 25.77 -8.04 -1.34
N ASN A 33 26.27 -9.24 -1.04
CA ASN A 33 26.63 -10.25 -2.05
C ASN A 33 25.42 -11.09 -2.48
N ALA A 34 24.35 -11.13 -1.68
CA ALA A 34 23.16 -11.94 -1.93
C ALA A 34 21.99 -11.10 -2.49
N ALA A 35 21.92 -9.81 -2.15
CA ALA A 35 20.86 -8.92 -2.58
C ALA A 35 21.42 -7.52 -2.88
N ARG A 36 20.76 -6.81 -3.80
CA ARG A 36 21.06 -5.40 -4.06
C ARG A 36 20.63 -4.55 -2.86
N THR A 37 21.55 -4.30 -1.94
CA THR A 37 21.31 -3.55 -0.71
C THR A 37 21.47 -2.04 -0.90
N GLU A 38 20.63 -1.27 -0.21
CA GLU A 38 20.69 0.19 -0.16
C GLU A 38 20.53 0.64 1.30
N VAL A 39 21.52 1.33 1.85
CA VAL A 39 21.41 1.88 3.21
C VAL A 39 20.56 3.13 3.15
N VAL A 40 19.51 3.19 3.97
CA VAL A 40 18.65 4.35 4.12
C VAL A 40 18.87 4.99 5.50
N PRO A 41 18.91 6.33 5.58
CA PRO A 41 19.20 7.03 6.82
C PRO A 41 18.06 6.97 7.84
N ASP A 42 16.82 6.76 7.38
CA ASP A 42 15.63 6.68 8.23
C ASP A 42 14.72 5.57 7.70
N ILE A 43 14.91 4.35 8.23
CA ILE A 43 14.14 3.18 7.84
C ILE A 43 12.66 3.30 8.21
N ALA A 44 12.34 4.06 9.27
CA ALA A 44 10.97 4.29 9.68
C ALA A 44 10.22 5.07 8.59
N ARG A 45 10.83 6.11 8.02
CA ARG A 45 10.26 6.84 6.87
C ARG A 45 10.09 5.99 5.63
N SER A 46 11.06 5.11 5.33
CA SER A 46 10.95 4.18 4.21
C SER A 46 9.83 3.16 4.40
N ARG A 47 9.62 2.66 5.63
CA ARG A 47 8.46 1.83 5.99
C ARG A 47 7.15 2.54 5.68
N TRP A 48 6.99 3.80 6.08
CA TRP A 48 5.77 4.58 5.78
C TRP A 48 5.56 4.82 4.28
N THR A 49 6.62 5.10 3.52
CA THR A 49 6.51 5.19 2.05
C THR A 49 6.08 3.85 1.44
N LYS A 50 6.64 2.74 1.91
CA LYS A 50 6.27 1.40 1.43
C LYS A 50 4.82 1.04 1.80
N LEU A 51 4.39 1.40 3.01
CA LEU A 51 3.01 1.22 3.46
C LEU A 51 2.02 1.91 2.51
N MET A 52 2.24 3.18 2.15
CA MET A 52 1.39 3.90 1.20
C MET A 52 1.26 3.18 -0.15
N ALA A 53 2.35 2.57 -0.64
CA ALA A 53 2.33 1.81 -1.88
C ALA A 53 1.52 0.51 -1.77
N ASN A 54 1.43 -0.06 -0.56
CA ASN A 54 0.73 -1.32 -0.30
C ASN A 54 -0.73 -1.13 0.12
N LEU A 55 -1.21 0.07 0.47
CA LEU A 55 -2.60 0.30 0.90
C LEU A 55 -3.65 -0.16 -0.11
N ASN A 56 -3.32 -0.11 -1.41
CA ASN A 56 -4.22 -0.51 -2.48
C ASN A 56 -4.22 -2.03 -2.71
N ASN A 57 -3.37 -2.81 -2.03
CA ASN A 57 -3.41 -4.27 -2.09
C ASN A 57 -4.78 -4.81 -1.69
N ALA A 58 -5.49 -4.13 -0.78
CA ALA A 58 -6.85 -4.45 -0.41
C ALA A 58 -7.80 -4.48 -1.62
N ILE A 59 -7.68 -3.54 -2.57
CA ILE A 59 -8.57 -3.46 -3.74
C ILE A 59 -8.46 -4.74 -4.58
N MET A 60 -7.24 -5.17 -4.91
CA MET A 60 -7.02 -6.40 -5.67
C MET A 60 -7.40 -7.64 -4.86
N THR A 61 -7.21 -7.62 -3.55
CA THR A 61 -7.60 -8.72 -2.65
C THR A 61 -9.12 -8.89 -2.64
N ILE A 62 -9.87 -7.79 -2.48
CA ILE A 62 -11.33 -7.81 -2.41
C ILE A 62 -11.95 -8.19 -3.75
N THR A 63 -11.40 -7.68 -4.86
CA THR A 63 -11.97 -7.90 -6.19
C THR A 63 -11.44 -9.16 -6.89
N GLY A 64 -10.38 -9.77 -6.37
CA GLY A 64 -9.69 -10.89 -7.03
C GLY A 64 -8.95 -10.51 -8.32
N LEU A 65 -8.98 -9.23 -8.71
CA LEU A 65 -8.42 -8.75 -9.96
C LEU A 65 -6.89 -8.57 -9.86
N PRO A 66 -6.14 -8.89 -10.93
CA PRO A 66 -4.77 -8.44 -11.10
C PRO A 66 -4.65 -6.92 -11.05
N ILE A 67 -3.49 -6.41 -10.62
CA ILE A 67 -3.28 -4.96 -10.40
C ILE A 67 -3.53 -4.13 -11.67
N GLY A 68 -3.09 -4.62 -12.83
CA GLY A 68 -3.27 -3.93 -14.12
C GLY A 68 -4.74 -3.81 -14.51
N LYS A 69 -5.55 -4.84 -14.24
CA LYS A 69 -6.99 -4.83 -14.50
C LYS A 69 -7.74 -3.94 -13.50
N ALA A 70 -7.44 -4.07 -12.21
CA ALA A 70 -8.07 -3.28 -11.15
C ALA A 70 -7.89 -1.78 -11.37
N LEU A 71 -6.66 -1.33 -11.67
CA LEU A 71 -6.36 0.10 -11.82
C LEU A 71 -6.85 0.70 -13.15
N ARG A 72 -7.29 -0.10 -14.13
CA ARG A 72 -7.97 0.40 -15.35
C ARG A 72 -9.45 0.66 -15.11
N HIS A 73 -10.06 0.05 -14.08
CA HIS A 73 -11.41 0.42 -13.69
C HIS A 73 -11.40 1.83 -13.09
N LYS A 74 -12.03 2.80 -13.77
CA LYS A 74 -11.99 4.23 -13.40
C LYS A 74 -12.39 4.48 -11.95
N GLY A 75 -13.39 3.76 -11.45
CA GLY A 75 -13.83 3.90 -10.05
C GLY A 75 -12.79 3.39 -9.05
N LEU A 76 -12.17 2.24 -9.32
CA LEU A 76 -11.15 1.66 -8.43
C LEU A 76 -9.85 2.47 -8.45
N ALA A 77 -9.48 3.03 -9.60
CA ALA A 77 -8.32 3.92 -9.70
C ALA A 77 -8.51 5.21 -8.86
N ARG A 78 -9.73 5.76 -8.85
CA ARG A 78 -10.07 6.91 -8.00
C ARG A 78 -10.06 6.54 -6.53
N LEU A 79 -10.62 5.39 -6.17
CA LEU A 79 -10.55 4.84 -4.81
C LEU A 79 -9.09 4.67 -4.38
N ALA A 80 -8.24 4.10 -5.23
CA ALA A 80 -6.82 3.90 -4.95
C ALA A 80 -6.08 5.22 -4.63
N VAL A 81 -6.40 6.30 -5.37
CA VAL A 81 -5.88 7.64 -5.08
C VAL A 81 -6.43 8.17 -3.74
N ALA A 82 -7.74 8.00 -3.48
CA ALA A 82 -8.37 8.45 -2.24
C ALA A 82 -7.76 7.76 -1.01
N THR A 83 -7.56 6.44 -1.08
CA THR A 83 -6.93 5.62 -0.02
C THR A 83 -5.50 6.09 0.29
N ILE A 84 -4.67 6.31 -0.74
CA ILE A 84 -3.30 6.83 -0.55
C ILE A 84 -3.34 8.24 0.08
N ARG A 85 -4.20 9.13 -0.42
CA ARG A 85 -4.32 10.50 0.11
C ARG A 85 -4.69 10.50 1.58
N GLU A 86 -5.69 9.71 1.95
CA GLU A 86 -6.11 9.55 3.34
C GLU A 86 -4.96 9.02 4.18
N GLY A 87 -4.29 7.95 3.72
CA GLY A 87 -3.15 7.35 4.42
C GLY A 87 -2.01 8.34 4.66
N VAL A 88 -1.61 9.12 3.65
CA VAL A 88 -0.56 10.13 3.80
C VAL A 88 -0.96 11.22 4.80
N LYS A 89 -2.19 11.74 4.69
CA LYS A 89 -2.68 12.80 5.62
C LYS A 89 -2.75 12.30 7.06
N THR A 90 -3.25 11.08 7.25
CA THR A 90 -3.37 10.46 8.57
C THR A 90 -1.99 10.16 9.15
N ALA A 91 -1.07 9.56 8.38
CA ALA A 91 0.30 9.31 8.82
C ALA A 91 1.02 10.59 9.23
N GLN A 92 0.99 11.63 8.39
CA GLN A 92 1.66 12.91 8.67
C GLN A 92 1.12 13.60 9.92
N ARG A 93 -0.21 13.60 10.10
CA ARG A 93 -0.84 14.18 11.30
C ARG A 93 -0.57 13.34 12.55
N GLY A 94 -0.37 12.04 12.40
CA GLY A 94 0.11 11.13 13.46
C GLY A 94 1.60 11.20 13.77
N GLY A 95 2.34 12.16 13.18
CA GLY A 95 3.78 12.31 13.43
C GLY A 95 4.66 11.41 12.57
N HIS A 96 4.09 10.66 11.64
CA HIS A 96 4.82 9.75 10.76
C HIS A 96 5.12 10.38 9.40
N ARG A 97 6.39 10.37 8.99
CA ARG A 97 6.83 10.99 7.74
C ARG A 97 7.17 9.94 6.70
N LEU A 98 7.00 10.29 5.43
CA LEU A 98 7.48 9.50 4.30
C LEU A 98 8.94 9.88 3.99
N ASP A 99 9.67 8.96 3.36
CA ASP A 99 11.06 9.19 2.93
C ASP A 99 11.19 10.26 1.82
N GLN A 100 12.41 10.48 1.34
CA GLN A 100 12.70 11.49 0.31
C GLN A 100 12.64 10.94 -1.12
N SER A 101 12.20 9.70 -1.33
CA SER A 101 12.13 9.09 -2.66
C SER A 101 11.17 9.85 -3.59
N GLY A 102 11.38 9.69 -4.91
CA GLY A 102 10.46 10.23 -5.91
C GLY A 102 9.02 9.71 -5.72
N ARG A 103 8.87 8.45 -5.30
CA ARG A 103 7.57 7.86 -4.96
C ARG A 103 6.90 8.58 -3.78
N ALA A 104 7.63 8.83 -2.69
CA ALA A 104 7.12 9.58 -1.57
C ALA A 104 6.73 11.02 -1.95
N ARG A 105 7.49 11.66 -2.84
CA ARG A 105 7.13 12.98 -3.39
C ARG A 105 5.80 12.93 -4.13
N THR A 106 5.58 11.90 -4.95
CA THR A 106 4.29 11.68 -5.64
C THR A 106 3.15 11.49 -4.64
N PHE A 107 3.33 10.68 -3.59
CA PHE A 107 2.31 10.48 -2.56
C PHE A 107 2.00 11.76 -1.76
N ARG A 108 3.01 12.55 -1.42
CA ARG A 108 2.81 13.88 -0.82
C ARG A 108 2.03 14.82 -1.74
N LEU A 109 2.39 14.86 -3.02
CA LEU A 109 1.67 15.69 -4.00
C LEU A 109 0.22 15.24 -4.18
N MET A 110 -0.04 13.91 -4.21
CA MET A 110 -1.39 13.38 -4.16
C MET A 110 -2.12 13.93 -2.94
N ALA A 111 -1.56 13.88 -1.73
CA ALA A 111 -2.23 14.34 -0.52
C ALA A 111 -2.52 15.85 -0.49
N LEU A 112 -1.62 16.67 -1.06
CA LEU A 112 -1.73 18.13 -1.05
C LEU A 112 -2.86 18.67 -1.94
N LEU A 113 -3.10 18.05 -3.09
CA LEU A 113 -4.14 18.53 -4.02
C LEU A 113 -5.56 18.37 -3.44
N PRO A 114 -6.58 19.09 -3.94
CA PRO A 114 -7.97 18.75 -3.71
C PRO A 114 -8.33 17.35 -4.25
N GLY A 115 -9.29 16.65 -3.63
CA GLY A 115 -9.59 15.24 -3.92
C GLY A 115 -9.91 14.96 -5.39
N ARG A 116 -10.80 15.77 -5.97
CA ARG A 116 -11.20 15.65 -7.39
C ARG A 116 -10.03 15.88 -8.34
N ILE A 117 -9.19 16.89 -8.05
CA ILE A 117 -8.01 17.23 -8.86
C ILE A 117 -6.98 16.10 -8.78
N SER A 118 -6.70 15.60 -7.58
CA SER A 118 -5.77 14.48 -7.40
C SER A 118 -6.23 13.23 -8.14
N ALA A 119 -7.53 12.91 -8.09
CA ALA A 119 -8.08 11.79 -8.83
C ALA A 119 -7.90 11.97 -10.35
N MET A 120 -8.17 13.17 -10.88
CA MET A 120 -7.98 13.50 -12.30
C MET A 120 -6.52 13.35 -12.74
N VAL A 121 -5.57 13.83 -11.95
CA VAL A 121 -4.13 13.82 -12.29
C VAL A 121 -3.52 12.42 -12.16
N PHE A 122 -3.89 11.66 -11.12
CA PHE A 122 -3.14 10.47 -10.72
C PHE A 122 -3.81 9.13 -11.03
N ALA A 123 -5.14 9.06 -11.19
CA ALA A 123 -5.81 7.78 -11.43
C ALA A 123 -5.32 7.11 -12.73
N GLY A 124 -5.22 7.87 -13.83
CA GLY A 124 -4.67 7.36 -15.09
C GLY A 124 -3.18 6.99 -15.01
N ARG A 125 -2.39 7.73 -14.22
CA ARG A 125 -0.96 7.44 -14.01
C ARG A 125 -0.74 6.12 -13.26
N LEU A 126 -1.55 5.85 -12.24
CA LEU A 126 -1.52 4.57 -11.53
C LEU A 126 -1.86 3.42 -12.49
N ALA A 127 -2.90 3.58 -13.32
CA ALA A 127 -3.27 2.58 -14.33
C ALA A 127 -2.14 2.32 -15.35
N GLY A 128 -1.46 3.37 -15.80
CA GLY A 128 -0.36 3.28 -16.77
C GLY A 128 0.96 2.77 -16.18
N SER A 129 1.08 2.65 -14.86
CA SER A 129 2.30 2.15 -14.20
C SER A 129 2.46 0.63 -14.29
N PHE A 130 1.46 -0.09 -14.81
CA PHE A 130 1.44 -1.54 -14.90
C PHE A 130 1.05 -1.98 -16.33
N PRO A 131 1.68 -3.04 -16.86
CA PRO A 131 1.30 -3.62 -18.15
C PRO A 131 -0.20 -3.99 -18.19
N PRO A 132 -0.90 -3.78 -19.32
CA PRO A 132 -2.33 -4.11 -19.45
C PRO A 132 -2.64 -5.59 -19.20
N ASP A 133 -1.72 -6.45 -19.61
CA ASP A 133 -1.73 -7.90 -19.53
C ASP A 133 -1.12 -8.45 -18.23
N SER A 134 -0.76 -7.56 -17.29
CA SER A 134 -0.24 -7.95 -15.99
C SER A 134 -1.24 -8.86 -15.27
N VAL A 135 -0.86 -10.13 -15.11
CA VAL A 135 -1.55 -11.13 -14.29
C VAL A 135 -1.12 -11.06 -12.82
N PHE A 136 -0.18 -10.16 -12.49
CA PHE A 136 0.37 -10.05 -11.14
C PHE A 136 -0.66 -9.50 -10.16
N GLY A 137 -0.92 -10.30 -9.12
CA GLY A 137 -1.63 -9.87 -7.91
C GLY A 137 -0.63 -9.46 -6.82
N PRO A 138 -1.01 -8.55 -5.91
CA PRO A 138 -0.18 -8.24 -4.75
C PRO A 138 0.00 -9.47 -3.84
N SER A 139 1.00 -9.42 -2.97
CA SER A 139 1.26 -10.43 -1.92
C SER A 139 0.02 -10.79 -1.12
N THR A 140 -0.83 -9.82 -0.84
CA THR A 140 -2.06 -10.01 -0.05
C THR A 140 -3.07 -10.91 -0.77
N LEU A 141 -3.28 -10.71 -2.08
CA LEU A 141 -4.15 -11.56 -2.90
C LEU A 141 -3.57 -12.98 -3.02
N GLN A 142 -2.25 -13.10 -3.13
CA GLN A 142 -1.60 -14.41 -3.15
C GLN A 142 -1.74 -15.14 -1.81
N SER A 143 -1.68 -14.40 -0.69
CA SER A 143 -1.86 -14.96 0.66
C SER A 143 -3.29 -15.46 0.86
N LEU A 144 -4.29 -14.69 0.40
CA LEU A 144 -5.69 -15.12 0.36
C LEU A 144 -5.86 -16.42 -0.44
N ARG A 145 -5.29 -16.48 -1.65
CA ARG A 145 -5.37 -17.69 -2.50
C ARG A 145 -4.72 -18.93 -1.88
N ARG A 146 -3.77 -18.75 -0.96
CA ARG A 146 -3.13 -19.84 -0.21
C ARG A 146 -3.84 -20.16 1.12
N GLY A 147 -4.95 -19.50 1.45
CA GLY A 147 -5.64 -19.68 2.73
C GLY A 147 -4.84 -19.18 3.94
N SER A 148 -3.93 -18.22 3.75
CA SER A 148 -3.14 -17.62 4.84
C SER A 148 -3.92 -16.52 5.58
N THR A 149 -3.40 -16.06 6.72
CA THR A 149 -3.96 -14.92 7.46
C THR A 149 -3.82 -13.60 6.71
N SER A 150 -4.72 -12.65 6.98
CA SER A 150 -4.71 -11.33 6.33
C SER A 150 -3.57 -10.44 6.85
N GLU A 151 -2.79 -9.85 5.94
CA GLU A 151 -1.84 -8.78 6.29
C GLU A 151 -2.49 -7.39 6.32
N LEU A 152 -3.79 -7.27 6.00
CA LEU A 152 -4.48 -5.98 5.88
C LEU A 152 -4.52 -5.19 7.19
N ASP A 153 -4.50 -5.87 8.33
CA ASP A 153 -4.40 -5.25 9.65
C ASP A 153 -3.11 -4.45 9.82
N TYR A 154 -2.01 -4.92 9.22
CA TYR A 154 -0.72 -4.22 9.21
C TYR A 154 -0.56 -3.25 8.03
N LEU A 155 -1.55 -3.21 7.12
CA LEU A 155 -1.61 -2.28 6.00
C LEU A 155 -2.65 -1.18 6.25
N ASN A 156 -3.88 -1.39 5.82
CA ASN A 156 -4.96 -0.42 6.02
C ASN A 156 -5.30 -0.27 7.51
N GLY A 157 -5.18 -1.35 8.30
CA GLY A 157 -5.38 -1.30 9.76
C GLY A 157 -4.39 -0.40 10.49
N GLU A 158 -3.14 -0.32 10.05
CA GLU A 158 -2.17 0.63 10.60
C GLU A 158 -2.63 2.09 10.42
N ILE A 159 -3.23 2.41 9.27
CA ILE A 159 -3.77 3.75 9.00
C ILE A 159 -5.00 4.03 9.87
N VAL A 160 -5.89 3.04 10.03
CA VAL A 160 -7.06 3.14 10.91
C VAL A 160 -6.63 3.39 12.35
N ALA A 161 -5.69 2.60 12.87
CA ALA A 161 -5.18 2.74 14.23
C ALA A 161 -4.50 4.10 14.48
N VAL A 162 -3.75 4.62 13.51
CA VAL A 162 -3.22 6.00 13.60
C VAL A 162 -4.35 7.02 13.61
N GLY A 163 -5.36 6.84 12.74
CA GLY A 163 -6.54 7.71 12.66
C GLY A 163 -7.27 7.80 13.99
N GLU A 164 -7.59 6.66 14.60
CA GLU A 164 -8.23 6.56 15.92
C GLU A 164 -7.43 7.30 17.00
N ARG A 165 -6.12 7.08 17.07
CA ARG A 165 -5.24 7.74 18.05
C ARG A 165 -5.26 9.26 17.97
N ILE A 166 -5.43 9.82 16.77
CA ILE A 166 -5.44 11.28 16.54
C ILE A 166 -6.84 11.86 16.34
N GLY A 167 -7.90 11.09 16.59
CA GLY A 167 -9.29 11.53 16.41
C GLY A 167 -9.64 11.87 14.96
N ARG A 168 -9.09 11.14 13.98
CA ARG A 168 -9.30 11.35 12.54
C ARG A 168 -9.96 10.14 11.91
N LEU A 169 -11.10 10.37 11.27
CA LEU A 169 -11.77 9.35 10.45
C LEU A 169 -10.91 8.95 9.24
N THR A 170 -10.94 7.66 8.94
CA THR A 170 -10.25 7.05 7.79
C THR A 170 -11.20 6.17 6.97
N PRO A 171 -12.32 6.71 6.45
CA PRO A 171 -13.38 5.93 5.82
C PRO A 171 -12.91 5.07 4.63
N TYR A 172 -11.91 5.52 3.87
CA TYR A 172 -11.40 4.72 2.75
C TYR A 172 -10.58 3.52 3.24
N ASN A 173 -9.67 3.73 4.20
CA ASN A 173 -8.85 2.65 4.75
C ASN A 173 -9.67 1.70 5.64
N SER A 174 -10.62 2.21 6.44
CA SER A 174 -11.49 1.38 7.27
C SER A 174 -12.46 0.54 6.45
N GLY A 175 -13.06 1.14 5.41
CA GLY A 175 -13.93 0.41 4.48
C GLY A 175 -13.18 -0.69 3.74
N LEU A 176 -11.98 -0.39 3.22
CA LEU A 176 -11.14 -1.41 2.58
C LEU A 176 -10.70 -2.50 3.54
N LEU A 177 -10.38 -2.17 4.80
CA LEU A 177 -10.04 -3.15 5.82
C LEU A 177 -11.23 -4.08 6.12
N GLN A 178 -12.42 -3.52 6.30
CA GLN A 178 -13.64 -4.27 6.59
C GLN A 178 -13.98 -5.25 5.46
N GLN A 179 -14.05 -4.75 4.23
CA GLN A 179 -14.38 -5.57 3.05
C GLN A 179 -13.29 -6.62 2.79
N GLY A 180 -12.02 -6.26 2.99
CA GLY A 180 -10.90 -7.19 2.89
C GLY A 180 -11.00 -8.34 3.89
N ARG A 181 -11.31 -8.05 5.16
CA ARG A 181 -11.55 -9.08 6.19
C ARG A 181 -12.72 -10.00 5.82
N GLN A 182 -13.82 -9.46 5.29
CA GLN A 182 -14.95 -10.28 4.84
C GLN A 182 -14.55 -11.24 3.71
N VAL A 183 -13.74 -10.77 2.75
CA VAL A 183 -13.24 -11.63 1.66
C VAL A 183 -12.29 -12.70 2.19
N PHE A 184 -11.43 -12.40 3.17
CA PHE A 184 -10.60 -13.41 3.83
C PHE A 184 -11.42 -14.46 4.58
N ALA A 185 -12.52 -14.07 5.21
CA ALA A 185 -13.39 -15.01 5.92
C ALA A 185 -14.23 -15.87 4.96
N THR A 186 -14.75 -15.30 3.88
CA THR A 186 -15.74 -15.94 3.01
C THR A 186 -15.17 -16.51 1.71
N HIS A 187 -13.94 -16.12 1.34
CA HIS A 187 -13.32 -16.38 0.04
C HIS A 187 -14.16 -15.91 -1.16
N ARG A 188 -15.13 -15.01 -0.92
CA ARG A 188 -15.99 -14.43 -1.95
C ARG A 188 -15.48 -13.05 -2.33
N TYR A 189 -15.04 -12.92 -3.58
CA TYR A 189 -14.67 -11.63 -4.15
C TYR A 189 -15.90 -10.75 -4.39
N LEU A 190 -15.69 -9.43 -4.35
CA LEU A 190 -16.69 -8.44 -4.76
C LEU A 190 -16.42 -7.94 -6.17
N MET A 191 -17.48 -7.65 -6.92
CA MET A 191 -17.36 -6.91 -8.17
C MET A 191 -16.91 -5.47 -7.88
N PRO A 192 -16.18 -4.81 -8.81
CA PRO A 192 -15.74 -3.43 -8.65
C PRO A 192 -16.86 -2.47 -8.23
N GLU A 193 -18.04 -2.62 -8.81
CA GLU A 193 -19.22 -1.78 -8.56
C GLU A 193 -19.79 -2.00 -7.16
N GLU A 194 -19.76 -3.23 -6.66
CA GLU A 194 -20.18 -3.58 -5.30
C GLU A 194 -19.23 -2.92 -4.29
N LEU A 195 -17.92 -3.14 -4.44
CA LEU A 195 -16.92 -2.50 -3.58
C LEU A 195 -17.07 -0.98 -3.55
N LEU A 196 -17.27 -0.35 -4.73
CA LEU A 196 -17.44 1.10 -4.79
C LEU A 196 -18.73 1.58 -4.13
N ARG A 197 -19.79 0.77 -4.11
CA ARG A 197 -21.04 1.08 -3.43
C ARG A 197 -20.85 1.01 -1.90
N GLU A 198 -20.22 -0.06 -1.41
CA GLU A 198 -19.89 -0.24 0.00
C GLU A 198 -19.04 0.92 0.53
N ILE A 199 -17.98 1.31 -0.18
CA ILE A 199 -17.13 2.44 0.24
C ILE A 199 -17.89 3.78 0.23
N ARG A 200 -18.82 4.00 -0.69
CA ARG A 200 -19.62 5.24 -0.71
C ARG A 200 -20.60 5.33 0.45
N ALA A 201 -21.15 4.20 0.92
CA ALA A 201 -22.06 4.20 2.05
C ALA A 201 -21.40 4.64 3.38
N LEU A 202 -20.06 4.62 3.44
CA LEU A 202 -19.26 5.01 4.60
C LEU A 202 -18.77 6.47 4.57
N ASN A 203 -19.04 7.22 3.49
CA ASN A 203 -18.56 8.60 3.27
C ASN A 203 -19.72 9.58 3.12
#